data_AF-A0A922VD80-F1
#
_entry.id   AF-A0A922VD80-F1
#
_cell.length_a   1.000
_cell.length_b   1.000
_cell.length_c   1.000
_cell.angle_alpha   90.00
_cell.angle_beta   90.00
_cell.angle_gamma   90.00
#
_symmetry.space_group_name_H-M   'P 1'
#
loop_
_entity.id
_entity.type
_entity.pdbx_description
1 polymer ?
#
loop_
_entity_poly.entity_id
_entity_poly.type
_entity_poly.pdbx_seq_one_letter_code
_entity_poly.pdbx_strand_id
1 'polypeptide(L)'
;MTPLHVAVLMGGWSAEREVSLSSGAGVADALEGLGHRVTRIDMGRDVALRLAEAAPDIVFNALHGTPGEDGSVQGMLDLMGLKYTHSGRVASVIAIDKQLTKMLLVPHGIPMPGGRIVKTAELFERDPMPRPYVLKPVNEGSSVGVAIVMDGGNYGHPIGRDTQGPWAEFDELLAEPFIRGRELTTAVLAGQALGVTELRPKSGFYDYDAKYTDGMTEHLYPAPIPDEIAQACERIAL
;
A
#
# COMPACT_ATOMS: atom_id res chain seq x y z
N MET A 1 6.18 -27.79 -16.27
CA MET A 1 7.05 -26.61 -16.08
C MET A 1 8.42 -27.10 -15.61
N THR A 2 9.51 -26.44 -16.00
CA THR A 2 10.82 -26.71 -15.40
C THR A 2 10.80 -26.20 -13.95
N PRO A 3 11.14 -27.03 -12.95
CA PRO A 3 11.25 -26.56 -11.56
C PRO A 3 12.23 -25.38 -11.48
N LEU A 4 11.85 -24.37 -10.72
CA LEU A 4 12.67 -23.19 -10.44
C LEU A 4 13.08 -23.24 -8.97
N HIS A 5 14.23 -22.66 -8.66
CA HIS A 5 14.57 -22.28 -7.31
C HIS A 5 14.08 -20.85 -7.04
N VAL A 6 13.04 -20.72 -6.21
CA VAL A 6 12.45 -19.44 -5.83
C VAL A 6 12.85 -19.09 -4.39
N ALA A 7 13.43 -17.91 -4.18
CA ALA A 7 13.57 -17.35 -2.83
C ALA A 7 12.35 -16.49 -2.52
N VAL A 8 11.63 -16.76 -1.44
CA VAL A 8 10.49 -15.93 -1.00
C VAL A 8 10.96 -15.03 0.13
N LEU A 9 11.03 -13.71 -0.12
CA LEU A 9 11.30 -12.71 0.90
C LEU A 9 10.02 -12.40 1.66
N MET A 10 10.06 -12.49 2.98
CA MET A 10 8.92 -12.28 3.88
C MET A 10 9.40 -11.70 5.22
N GLY A 11 8.48 -11.37 6.12
CA GLY A 11 8.79 -10.72 7.39
C GLY A 11 9.37 -9.32 7.20
N GLY A 12 10.61 -9.11 7.63
CA GLY A 12 11.23 -7.78 7.71
C GLY A 12 10.94 -7.08 9.04
N TRP A 13 11.14 -5.77 9.11
CA TRP A 13 10.97 -4.97 10.34
C TRP A 13 10.02 -3.79 10.16
N SER A 14 9.18 -3.82 9.11
CA SER A 14 8.09 -2.84 8.96
C SER A 14 7.01 -3.09 10.01
N ALA A 15 6.12 -2.12 10.18
CA ALA A 15 4.90 -2.30 10.99
C ALA A 15 4.01 -3.45 10.47
N GLU A 16 4.19 -3.84 9.20
CA GLU A 16 3.42 -4.85 8.49
C GLU A 16 4.09 -6.24 8.47
N ARG A 17 5.09 -6.45 9.33
CA ARG A 17 5.87 -7.71 9.41
C ARG A 17 5.00 -8.97 9.46
N GLU A 18 3.97 -9.00 10.30
CA GLU A 18 3.13 -10.19 10.48
C GLU A 18 2.29 -10.49 9.22
N VAL A 19 1.83 -9.44 8.54
CA VAL A 19 1.13 -9.54 7.24
C VAL A 19 2.07 -10.11 6.17
N SER A 20 3.31 -9.64 6.17
CA SER A 20 4.39 -10.11 5.28
C SER A 20 4.76 -11.59 5.52
N LEU A 21 4.88 -12.02 6.79
CA LEU A 21 5.09 -13.44 7.13
C LEU A 21 3.94 -14.32 6.64
N SER A 22 2.70 -13.92 6.89
CA SER A 22 1.51 -14.66 6.47
C SER A 22 1.40 -14.77 4.94
N SER A 23 1.57 -13.64 4.24
CA SER A 23 1.59 -13.58 2.77
C SER A 23 2.69 -14.47 2.18
N GLY A 24 3.91 -14.35 2.73
CA GLY A 24 5.05 -15.13 2.29
C GLY A 24 4.88 -16.63 2.51
N ALA A 25 4.30 -17.04 3.64
CA ALA A 25 4.02 -18.44 3.93
C ALA A 25 3.06 -19.04 2.89
N GLY A 26 1.93 -18.36 2.61
CA GLY A 26 0.96 -18.82 1.61
C GLY A 26 1.55 -18.92 0.21
N VAL A 27 2.37 -17.94 -0.21
CA VAL A 27 3.07 -17.98 -1.49
C VAL A 27 4.05 -19.15 -1.57
N ALA A 28 4.84 -19.35 -0.52
CA ALA A 28 5.84 -20.42 -0.50
C ALA A 28 5.19 -21.81 -0.50
N ASP A 29 4.11 -22.03 0.27
CA ASP A 29 3.33 -23.27 0.27
C ASP A 29 2.79 -23.59 -1.13
N ALA A 30 2.23 -22.59 -1.82
CA ALA A 30 1.70 -22.75 -3.18
C ALA A 30 2.81 -23.10 -4.19
N LEU A 31 3.96 -22.43 -4.13
CA LEU A 31 5.10 -22.69 -5.01
C LEU A 31 5.68 -24.10 -4.79
N GLU A 32 5.81 -24.54 -3.54
CA GLU A 32 6.24 -25.89 -3.19
C GLU A 32 5.24 -26.94 -3.71
N GLY A 33 3.93 -26.69 -3.55
CA GLY A 33 2.87 -27.56 -4.07
C GLY A 33 2.87 -27.70 -5.60
N LEU A 34 3.40 -26.69 -6.32
CA LEU A 34 3.60 -26.71 -7.77
C LEU A 34 4.93 -27.39 -8.18
N GLY A 35 5.74 -27.85 -7.23
CA GLY A 35 6.99 -28.57 -7.47
C GLY A 35 8.22 -27.69 -7.66
N HIS A 36 8.17 -26.42 -7.28
CA HIS A 36 9.35 -25.55 -7.24
C HIS A 36 10.19 -25.81 -5.98
N ARG A 37 11.51 -25.59 -6.07
CA ARG A 37 12.36 -25.53 -4.89
C ARG A 37 12.20 -24.16 -4.26
N VAL A 38 11.81 -24.08 -2.99
CA VAL A 38 11.60 -22.79 -2.32
C VAL A 38 12.61 -22.57 -1.19
N THR A 39 13.16 -21.37 -1.10
CA THR A 39 13.91 -20.90 0.07
C THR A 39 13.15 -19.74 0.69
N ARG A 40 12.58 -19.98 1.87
CA ARG A 40 11.85 -18.95 2.63
C ARG A 40 12.87 -18.12 3.42
N ILE A 41 12.87 -16.81 3.20
CA ILE A 41 13.81 -15.87 3.83
C ILE A 41 12.99 -14.82 4.57
N ASP A 42 12.93 -14.95 5.89
CA ASP A 42 12.58 -13.83 6.76
C ASP A 42 13.70 -12.78 6.67
N MET A 43 13.36 -11.60 6.16
CA MET A 43 14.33 -10.57 5.79
C MET A 43 14.99 -9.95 7.03
N GLY A 44 16.29 -10.22 7.17
CA GLY A 44 17.20 -9.53 8.08
C GLY A 44 18.10 -8.53 7.36
N ARG A 45 18.99 -7.89 8.13
CA ARG A 45 20.01 -6.97 7.58
C ARG A 45 21.08 -7.67 6.74
N ASP A 46 21.14 -8.99 6.83
CA ASP A 46 22.01 -9.91 6.11
C ASP A 46 21.37 -10.47 4.82
N VAL A 47 20.20 -9.96 4.40
CA VAL A 47 19.42 -10.52 3.27
C VAL A 47 20.22 -10.69 1.98
N ALA A 48 21.13 -9.76 1.65
CA ALA A 48 21.99 -9.87 0.47
C ALA A 48 22.91 -11.11 0.53
N LEU A 49 23.47 -11.40 1.71
CA LEU A 49 24.30 -12.59 1.92
C LEU A 49 23.45 -13.85 1.78
N ARG A 50 22.28 -13.90 2.43
CA ARG A 50 21.38 -15.06 2.37
C ARG A 50 20.89 -15.35 0.95
N LEU A 51 20.62 -14.32 0.16
CA LEU A 51 20.25 -14.45 -1.24
C LEU A 51 21.43 -14.95 -2.10
N ALA A 52 22.63 -14.47 -1.84
CA ALA A 52 23.84 -14.93 -2.54
C ALA A 52 24.15 -16.41 -2.25
N GLU A 53 23.99 -16.84 -1.00
CA GLU A 53 24.14 -18.25 -0.59
C GLU A 53 23.05 -19.15 -1.17
N ALA A 54 21.81 -18.66 -1.20
CA ALA A 54 20.69 -19.40 -1.79
C ALA A 54 20.85 -19.55 -3.31
N ALA A 55 21.38 -18.52 -4.00
CA ALA A 55 21.53 -18.47 -5.45
C ALA A 55 20.25 -18.87 -6.22
N PRO A 56 19.09 -18.21 -5.96
CA PRO A 56 17.83 -18.55 -6.59
C PRO A 56 17.77 -18.13 -8.07
N ASP A 57 16.91 -18.77 -8.85
CA ASP A 57 16.59 -18.36 -10.22
C ASP A 57 15.77 -17.06 -10.24
N ILE A 58 14.93 -16.86 -9.21
CA ILE A 58 14.05 -15.70 -9.05
C ILE A 58 13.70 -15.48 -7.57
N VAL A 59 13.52 -14.23 -7.20
CA VAL A 59 13.05 -13.81 -5.88
C VAL A 59 11.57 -13.43 -5.95
N PHE A 60 10.74 -14.05 -5.13
CA PHE A 60 9.38 -13.57 -4.89
C PHE A 60 9.41 -12.58 -3.73
N ASN A 61 9.06 -11.32 -4.00
CA ASN A 61 8.94 -10.31 -2.96
C ASN A 61 7.54 -10.36 -2.33
N ALA A 62 7.44 -10.87 -1.10
CA ALA A 62 6.21 -10.86 -0.29
C ALA A 62 6.33 -9.94 0.93
N LEU A 63 7.27 -8.98 0.88
CA LEU A 63 7.43 -7.95 1.91
C LEU A 63 6.32 -6.88 1.77
N HIS A 64 5.87 -6.35 2.91
CA HIS A 64 4.90 -5.25 2.99
C HIS A 64 5.52 -4.05 3.69
N GLY A 65 5.26 -2.85 3.19
CA GLY A 65 5.81 -1.60 3.71
C GLY A 65 7.30 -1.43 3.43
N THR A 66 7.92 -0.50 4.16
CA THR A 66 9.34 -0.15 4.02
C THR A 66 10.24 -1.12 4.81
N PRO A 67 11.26 -1.76 4.20
CA PRO A 67 11.89 -1.46 2.90
C PRO A 67 11.51 -2.41 1.74
N GLY A 68 10.37 -3.09 1.82
CA GLY A 68 9.91 -4.06 0.82
C GLY A 68 9.27 -3.42 -0.42
N GLU A 69 8.64 -2.26 -0.26
CA GLU A 69 7.81 -1.61 -1.30
C GLU A 69 8.34 -0.25 -1.76
N ASP A 70 9.37 0.29 -1.11
CA ASP A 70 9.91 1.64 -1.31
C ASP A 70 11.03 1.72 -2.37
N GLY A 71 11.40 0.59 -2.98
CA GLY A 71 12.49 0.50 -3.95
C GLY A 71 13.85 0.15 -3.34
N SER A 72 13.96 0.07 -2.01
CA SER A 72 15.22 -0.27 -1.33
C SER A 72 15.66 -1.70 -1.62
N VAL A 73 14.78 -2.67 -1.38
CA VAL A 73 15.06 -4.10 -1.67
C VAL A 73 15.18 -4.32 -3.18
N GLN A 74 14.36 -3.68 -4.00
CA GLN A 74 14.40 -3.76 -5.46
C GLN A 74 15.77 -3.31 -5.99
N GLY A 75 16.27 -2.15 -5.52
CA GLY A 75 17.58 -1.64 -5.91
C GLY A 75 18.73 -2.56 -5.51
N MET A 76 18.64 -3.21 -4.35
CA MET A 76 19.60 -4.23 -3.95
C MET A 76 19.55 -5.45 -4.88
N LEU A 77 18.36 -5.96 -5.21
CA LEU A 77 18.17 -7.09 -6.12
C LEU A 77 18.70 -6.77 -7.53
N ASP A 78 18.48 -5.54 -8.02
CA ASP A 78 19.05 -5.04 -9.27
C ASP A 78 20.59 -5.10 -9.27
N LEU A 79 21.23 -4.63 -8.18
CA LEU A 79 22.70 -4.69 -8.03
C LEU A 79 23.24 -6.11 -7.96
N MET A 80 22.49 -7.03 -7.36
CA MET A 80 22.84 -8.45 -7.29
C MET A 80 22.61 -9.19 -8.62
N GLY A 81 21.95 -8.56 -9.60
CA GLY A 81 21.57 -9.19 -10.86
C GLY A 81 20.49 -10.27 -10.72
N LEU A 82 19.70 -10.22 -9.65
CA LEU A 82 18.64 -11.19 -9.38
C LEU A 82 17.33 -10.74 -10.03
N LYS A 83 16.60 -11.68 -10.64
CA LYS A 83 15.23 -11.44 -11.10
C LYS A 83 14.28 -11.45 -9.91
N TYR A 84 13.25 -10.62 -9.93
CA TYR A 84 12.24 -10.58 -8.87
C TYR A 84 10.83 -10.31 -9.39
N THR A 85 9.83 -10.74 -8.61
CA THR A 85 8.42 -10.32 -8.78
C THR A 85 8.21 -8.90 -8.27
N HIS A 86 7.04 -8.29 -8.56
CA HIS A 86 6.70 -6.91 -8.22
C HIS A 86 7.21 -5.86 -9.22
N SER A 87 6.94 -4.59 -8.93
CA SER A 87 7.46 -3.44 -9.68
C SER A 87 8.96 -3.26 -9.48
N GLY A 88 9.65 -2.71 -10.49
CA GLY A 88 11.06 -2.31 -10.37
C GLY A 88 11.26 -1.08 -9.49
N ARG A 89 12.52 -0.79 -9.13
CA ARG A 89 12.90 0.27 -8.17
C ARG A 89 12.17 1.61 -8.36
N VAL A 90 12.18 2.17 -9.58
CA VAL A 90 11.60 3.51 -9.83
C VAL A 90 10.09 3.52 -9.59
N ALA A 91 9.39 2.50 -10.08
CA ALA A 91 7.95 2.38 -9.89
C ALA A 91 7.60 2.18 -8.40
N SER A 92 8.38 1.39 -7.66
CA SER A 92 8.23 1.24 -6.20
C SER A 92 8.39 2.56 -5.44
N VAL A 93 9.46 3.32 -5.71
CA VAL A 93 9.68 4.65 -5.10
C VAL A 93 8.52 5.61 -5.37
N ILE A 94 8.05 5.65 -6.62
CA ILE A 94 6.95 6.55 -7.00
C ILE A 94 5.64 6.12 -6.36
N ALA A 95 5.31 4.83 -6.40
CA ALA A 95 4.01 4.30 -5.98
C ALA A 95 3.77 4.40 -4.47
N ILE A 96 4.82 4.23 -3.64
CA ILE A 96 4.68 4.35 -2.19
C ILE A 96 4.49 5.82 -1.76
N ASP A 97 5.07 6.76 -2.51
CA ASP A 97 4.96 8.19 -2.26
C ASP A 97 3.72 8.77 -2.96
N LYS A 98 2.72 9.13 -2.15
CA LYS A 98 1.43 9.64 -2.64
C LYS A 98 1.55 10.95 -3.41
N GLN A 99 2.58 11.76 -3.15
CA GLN A 99 2.82 12.99 -3.92
C GLN A 99 3.51 12.72 -5.24
N LEU A 100 4.56 11.90 -5.26
CA LEU A 100 5.24 11.52 -6.50
C LEU A 100 4.27 10.81 -7.45
N THR A 101 3.44 9.91 -6.93
CA THR A 101 2.36 9.26 -7.68
C THR A 101 1.43 10.30 -8.33
N LYS A 102 0.95 11.29 -7.57
CA LYS A 102 0.09 12.35 -8.11
C LYS A 102 0.77 13.20 -9.17
N MET A 103 2.01 13.62 -8.90
CA MET A 103 2.81 14.43 -9.84
C MET A 103 3.01 13.71 -11.16
N LEU A 104 3.10 12.37 -11.14
CA LEU A 104 3.20 11.57 -12.35
C LEU A 104 1.83 11.38 -13.01
N LEU A 105 0.81 10.90 -12.28
CA LEU A 105 -0.43 10.39 -12.89
C LEU A 105 -1.45 11.49 -13.24
N VAL A 106 -1.56 12.57 -12.45
CA VAL A 106 -2.56 13.63 -12.68
C VAL A 106 -2.37 14.34 -14.04
N PRO A 107 -1.14 14.71 -14.46
CA PRO A 107 -0.92 15.27 -15.80
C PRO A 107 -1.32 14.34 -16.96
N HIS A 108 -1.42 13.03 -16.70
CA HIS A 108 -1.86 12.03 -17.66
C HIS A 108 -3.36 11.73 -17.59
N GLY A 109 -4.13 12.53 -16.84
CA GLY A 109 -5.60 12.46 -16.79
C GLY A 109 -6.15 11.46 -15.77
N ILE A 110 -5.32 10.89 -14.90
CA ILE A 110 -5.79 10.02 -13.81
C ILE A 110 -6.41 10.89 -12.71
N PRO A 111 -7.71 10.71 -12.39
CA PRO A 111 -8.36 11.52 -11.38
C PRO A 111 -7.86 11.13 -9.99
N MET A 112 -7.30 12.10 -9.27
CA MET A 112 -6.91 11.94 -7.87
C MET A 112 -7.43 13.13 -7.06
N PRO A 113 -7.71 12.98 -5.75
CA PRO A 113 -8.09 14.11 -4.91
C PRO A 113 -7.04 15.21 -5.01
N GLY A 114 -7.49 16.46 -5.09
CA GLY A 114 -6.61 17.60 -4.89
C GLY A 114 -5.99 17.57 -3.49
N GLY A 115 -5.10 18.50 -3.17
CA GLY A 115 -4.54 18.56 -1.83
C GLY A 115 -3.22 19.30 -1.78
N ARG A 116 -2.66 19.35 -0.58
CA ARG A 116 -1.35 19.97 -0.33
C ARG A 116 -0.66 19.31 0.86
N ILE A 117 0.66 19.45 0.90
CA ILE A 117 1.41 19.20 2.12
C ILE A 117 1.14 20.29 3.14
N VAL A 118 0.99 19.85 4.37
CA VAL A 118 0.77 20.69 5.54
C VAL A 118 1.78 20.27 6.61
N LYS A 119 2.31 21.26 7.33
CA LYS A 119 3.06 20.97 8.56
C LYS A 119 2.06 20.65 9.66
N THR A 120 2.35 19.67 10.50
CA THR A 120 1.46 19.32 11.62
C THR A 120 1.19 20.51 12.53
N ALA A 121 2.19 21.38 12.75
CA ALA A 121 2.02 22.62 13.51
C ALA A 121 0.94 23.56 12.94
N GLU A 122 0.74 23.59 11.61
CA GLU A 122 -0.28 24.43 10.95
C GLU A 122 -1.70 24.00 11.32
N LEU A 123 -1.91 22.70 11.56
CA LEU A 123 -3.21 22.11 11.87
C LEU A 123 -3.84 22.68 13.15
N PHE A 124 -3.00 23.14 14.06
CA PHE A 124 -3.43 23.74 15.34
C PHE A 124 -3.83 25.21 15.22
N GLU A 125 -3.51 25.85 14.10
CA GLU A 125 -3.77 27.27 13.87
C GLU A 125 -4.97 27.46 12.95
N ARG A 126 -5.15 26.56 11.98
CA ARG A 126 -6.25 26.58 11.02
C ARG A 126 -6.42 25.22 10.33
N ASP A 127 -7.62 24.98 9.82
CA ASP A 127 -7.81 23.87 8.89
C ASP A 127 -7.10 24.17 7.56
N PRO A 128 -6.47 23.17 6.94
CA PRO A 128 -5.71 23.37 5.71
C PRO A 128 -6.59 23.56 4.47
N MET A 129 -7.86 23.16 4.57
CA MET A 129 -8.92 23.27 3.56
C MET A 129 -10.30 23.11 4.23
N PRO A 130 -11.42 23.41 3.54
CA PRO A 130 -12.74 23.14 4.06
C PRO A 130 -12.92 21.67 4.45
N ARG A 131 -13.55 21.42 5.59
CA ARG A 131 -13.93 20.08 6.04
C ARG A 131 -15.11 19.55 5.19
N PRO A 132 -15.27 18.21 5.08
CA PRO A 132 -14.36 17.19 5.60
C PRO A 132 -13.09 17.00 4.75
N TYR A 133 -11.97 16.70 5.41
CA TYR A 133 -10.69 16.39 4.76
C TYR A 133 -9.99 15.19 5.42
N VAL A 134 -9.05 14.59 4.70
CA VAL A 134 -8.22 13.47 5.15
C VAL A 134 -6.78 13.96 5.34
N LEU A 135 -6.17 13.59 6.46
CA LEU A 135 -4.73 13.71 6.71
C LEU A 135 -4.09 12.35 6.60
N LYS A 136 -2.95 12.26 5.92
CA LYS A 136 -2.20 11.01 5.80
C LYS A 136 -0.71 11.24 5.60
N PRO A 137 0.18 10.35 6.08
CA PRO A 137 1.59 10.40 5.74
C PRO A 137 1.79 10.14 4.26
N VAL A 138 2.81 10.78 3.69
CA VAL A 138 3.06 10.74 2.24
C VAL A 138 3.46 9.34 1.79
N ASN A 139 4.30 8.66 2.56
CA ASN A 139 5.01 7.43 2.18
C ASN A 139 4.75 6.23 3.10
N GLU A 140 3.68 6.25 3.90
CA GLU A 140 3.26 5.10 4.70
C GLU A 140 2.22 4.21 3.99
N GLY A 141 2.27 2.91 4.31
CA GLY A 141 1.33 1.87 3.87
C GLY A 141 0.15 1.67 4.83
N SER A 142 -0.73 0.74 4.47
CA SER A 142 -1.75 0.16 5.37
C SER A 142 -2.62 1.11 6.21
N SER A 143 -2.91 2.30 5.67
CA SER A 143 -3.70 3.34 6.34
C SER A 143 -3.11 3.80 7.69
N VAL A 144 -1.84 3.49 7.96
CA VAL A 144 -1.13 3.98 9.14
C VAL A 144 -1.04 5.49 9.07
N GLY A 145 -1.36 6.15 10.18
CA GLY A 145 -1.28 7.61 10.27
C GLY A 145 -2.46 8.37 9.63
N VAL A 146 -3.48 7.68 9.09
CA VAL A 146 -4.61 8.33 8.42
C VAL A 146 -5.65 8.85 9.42
N ALA A 147 -6.06 10.11 9.27
CA ALA A 147 -7.18 10.69 10.01
C ALA A 147 -8.20 11.35 9.07
N ILE A 148 -9.49 11.16 9.34
CA ILE A 148 -10.58 11.84 8.64
C ILE A 148 -11.15 12.92 9.55
N VAL A 149 -10.94 14.18 9.18
CA VAL A 149 -11.39 15.35 9.93
C VAL A 149 -12.75 15.78 9.39
N MET A 150 -13.79 15.43 10.14
CA MET A 150 -15.20 15.73 9.81
C MET A 150 -15.63 17.09 10.37
N ASP A 151 -16.64 17.72 9.75
CA ASP A 151 -17.24 18.98 10.23
C ASP A 151 -17.71 18.88 11.69
N GLY A 152 -18.49 17.83 12.00
CA GLY A 152 -18.97 17.54 13.35
C GLY A 152 -18.02 16.70 14.20
N GLY A 153 -16.74 16.62 13.81
CA GLY A 153 -15.74 15.81 14.50
C GLY A 153 -15.38 16.35 15.89
N ASN A 154 -14.77 15.50 16.71
CA ASN A 154 -14.35 15.82 18.08
C ASN A 154 -12.91 16.35 18.17
N TYR A 155 -12.28 16.69 17.04
CA TYR A 155 -10.90 17.16 17.02
C TYR A 155 -10.73 18.66 17.33
N GLY A 156 -11.84 19.41 17.45
CA GLY A 156 -11.82 20.87 17.55
C GLY A 156 -11.94 21.53 16.17
N HIS A 157 -12.11 22.87 16.14
CA HIS A 157 -12.17 23.67 14.93
C HIS A 157 -11.38 24.99 15.10
N PRO A 158 -10.07 25.06 14.74
CA PRO A 158 -9.25 24.00 14.11
C PRO A 158 -8.86 22.89 15.09
N ILE A 159 -8.03 21.93 14.65
CA ILE A 159 -7.58 20.82 15.51
C ILE A 159 -6.95 21.37 16.79
N GLY A 160 -7.36 20.87 17.97
CA GLY A 160 -6.81 21.31 19.25
C GLY A 160 -5.36 20.84 19.44
N ARG A 161 -4.52 21.66 20.08
CA ARG A 161 -3.12 21.29 20.39
C ARG A 161 -3.00 20.04 21.28
N ASP A 162 -3.95 19.89 22.20
CA ASP A 162 -4.02 18.75 23.12
C ASP A 162 -4.87 17.59 22.57
N THR A 163 -5.38 17.72 21.34
CA THR A 163 -6.17 16.67 20.69
C THR A 163 -5.25 15.56 20.22
N GLN A 164 -5.46 14.35 20.74
CA GLN A 164 -4.77 13.16 20.27
C GLN A 164 -5.25 12.77 18.87
N GLY A 165 -4.31 12.49 17.99
CA GLY A 165 -4.57 11.97 16.66
C GLY A 165 -3.27 11.54 15.98
N PRO A 166 -3.37 10.71 14.92
CA PRO A 166 -2.20 10.12 14.28
C PRO A 166 -1.26 11.15 13.67
N TRP A 167 -1.75 12.35 13.35
CA TRP A 167 -0.92 13.45 12.82
C TRP A 167 0.21 13.86 13.76
N ALA A 168 0.10 13.60 15.07
CA ALA A 168 1.11 13.98 16.06
C ALA A 168 2.44 13.23 15.90
N GLU A 169 2.45 12.10 15.18
CA GLU A 169 3.65 11.30 14.93
C GLU A 169 4.44 11.74 13.70
N PHE A 170 3.94 12.73 12.96
CA PHE A 170 4.51 13.17 11.69
C PHE A 170 4.75 14.68 11.70
N ASP A 171 5.88 15.13 11.15
CA ASP A 171 6.18 16.56 10.99
C ASP A 171 5.35 17.20 9.86
N GLU A 172 5.11 16.43 8.80
CA GLU A 172 4.38 16.83 7.60
C GLU A 172 3.40 15.75 7.15
N LEU A 173 2.26 16.19 6.62
CA LEU A 173 1.17 15.32 6.16
C LEU A 173 0.63 15.81 4.83
N LEU A 174 0.03 14.90 4.08
CA LEU A 174 -0.78 15.22 2.93
C LEU A 174 -2.23 15.44 3.38
N ALA A 175 -2.76 16.64 3.15
CA ALA A 175 -4.16 16.97 3.35
C ALA A 175 -4.92 16.92 2.02
N GLU A 176 -6.05 16.20 1.98
CA GLU A 176 -6.89 16.00 0.79
C GLU A 176 -8.38 16.15 1.14
N PRO A 177 -9.24 16.60 0.21
CA PRO A 177 -10.67 16.60 0.45
C PRO A 177 -11.15 15.16 0.65
N PHE A 178 -12.04 14.96 1.61
CA PHE A 178 -12.65 13.65 1.82
C PHE A 178 -13.59 13.33 0.67
N ILE A 179 -13.31 12.25 -0.06
CA ILE A 179 -14.15 11.78 -1.15
C ILE A 179 -15.17 10.79 -0.60
N ARG A 180 -16.40 11.27 -0.41
CA ARG A 180 -17.52 10.41 -0.01
C ARG A 180 -17.93 9.52 -1.19
N GLY A 181 -17.92 8.21 -1.01
CA GLY A 181 -18.31 7.28 -2.06
C GLY A 181 -18.09 5.83 -1.69
N ARG A 182 -18.02 4.99 -2.73
CA ARG A 182 -17.69 3.57 -2.65
C ARG A 182 -16.17 3.40 -2.78
N GLU A 183 -15.62 2.44 -2.08
CA GLU A 183 -14.20 2.10 -2.16
C GLU A 183 -14.01 0.90 -3.08
N LEU A 184 -13.26 1.10 -4.16
CA LEU A 184 -13.07 0.13 -5.24
C LEU A 184 -11.58 -0.12 -5.43
N THR A 185 -11.19 -1.37 -5.66
CA THR A 185 -9.83 -1.75 -6.02
C THR A 185 -9.83 -2.66 -7.24
N THR A 186 -8.82 -2.53 -8.09
CA THR A 186 -8.65 -3.34 -9.31
C THR A 186 -7.26 -3.95 -9.29
N ALA A 187 -7.19 -5.28 -9.24
CA ALA A 187 -5.92 -5.99 -9.30
C ALA A 187 -5.41 -6.04 -10.74
N VAL A 188 -4.10 -5.84 -10.93
CA VAL A 188 -3.43 -5.96 -12.24
C VAL A 188 -2.41 -7.08 -12.17
N LEU A 189 -2.48 -8.01 -13.12
CA LEU A 189 -1.51 -9.09 -13.27
C LEU A 189 -1.08 -9.18 -14.73
N ALA A 190 0.23 -9.15 -14.98
CA ALA A 190 0.81 -9.25 -16.31
C ALA A 190 0.20 -8.27 -17.35
N GLY A 191 -0.09 -7.04 -16.92
CA GLY A 191 -0.68 -6.00 -17.79
C GLY A 191 -2.18 -6.17 -18.06
N GLN A 192 -2.87 -7.01 -17.29
CA GLN A 192 -4.32 -7.21 -17.39
C GLN A 192 -5.00 -6.87 -16.07
N ALA A 193 -6.04 -6.05 -16.13
CA ALA A 193 -6.95 -5.84 -15.02
C ALA A 193 -7.78 -7.12 -14.81
N LEU A 194 -7.79 -7.63 -13.57
CA LEU A 194 -8.45 -8.90 -13.22
C LEU A 194 -9.93 -8.73 -12.83
N GLY A 195 -10.40 -7.49 -12.70
CA GLY A 195 -11.74 -7.14 -12.26
C GLY A 195 -11.74 -6.24 -11.04
N VAL A 196 -12.91 -5.67 -10.76
CA VAL A 196 -13.10 -4.69 -9.67
C VAL A 196 -13.67 -5.38 -8.44
N THR A 197 -13.05 -5.15 -7.29
CA THR A 197 -13.56 -5.53 -5.98
C THR A 197 -14.05 -4.28 -5.25
N GLU A 198 -15.26 -4.33 -4.69
CA GLU A 198 -15.73 -3.30 -3.77
C GLU A 198 -15.38 -3.70 -2.33
N LEU A 199 -14.85 -2.74 -1.59
CA LEU A 199 -14.52 -2.86 -0.17
C LEU A 199 -15.60 -2.15 0.64
N ARG A 200 -16.30 -2.88 1.50
CA ARG A 200 -17.31 -2.31 2.42
C ARG A 200 -16.91 -2.55 3.87
N PRO A 201 -16.16 -1.63 4.49
CA PRO A 201 -15.91 -1.66 5.92
C PRO A 201 -17.23 -1.62 6.70
N LYS A 202 -17.38 -2.45 7.74
CA LYS A 202 -18.61 -2.48 8.56
C LYS A 202 -18.82 -1.22 9.39
N SER A 203 -17.75 -0.49 9.67
CA SER A 203 -17.77 0.78 10.41
C SER A 203 -16.60 1.65 9.97
N GLY A 204 -16.79 2.97 9.96
CA GLY A 204 -15.71 3.92 9.68
C GLY A 204 -15.25 3.88 8.23
N PHE A 205 -13.92 3.82 8.04
CA PHE A 205 -13.24 3.75 6.75
C PHE A 205 -12.33 2.51 6.69
N TYR A 206 -11.71 2.25 5.55
CA TYR A 206 -10.82 1.09 5.37
C TYR A 206 -9.43 1.32 6.02
N ASP A 207 -9.42 1.34 7.34
CA ASP A 207 -8.23 1.45 8.19
C ASP A 207 -7.48 0.11 8.34
N TYR A 208 -6.41 0.09 9.15
CA TYR A 208 -5.59 -1.10 9.39
C TYR A 208 -6.42 -2.26 9.98
N ASP A 209 -7.25 -1.98 10.97
CA ASP A 209 -8.07 -3.00 11.63
C ASP A 209 -9.10 -3.57 10.67
N ALA A 210 -9.73 -2.72 9.84
CA ALA A 210 -10.66 -3.14 8.79
C ALA A 210 -10.01 -4.01 7.70
N LYS A 211 -8.69 -3.87 7.49
CA LYS A 211 -7.91 -4.65 6.51
C LYS A 211 -7.54 -6.04 7.01
N TYR A 212 -7.09 -6.14 8.26
CA TYR A 212 -6.42 -7.35 8.76
C TYR A 212 -7.20 -8.11 9.83
N THR A 213 -8.35 -7.59 10.26
CA THR A 213 -9.26 -8.31 11.16
C THR A 213 -10.34 -9.00 10.34
N ASP A 214 -10.40 -10.32 10.45
CA ASP A 214 -11.40 -11.15 9.76
C ASP A 214 -12.82 -10.66 10.04
N GLY A 215 -13.58 -10.46 8.96
CA GLY A 215 -14.97 -10.07 9.02
C GLY A 215 -15.23 -8.59 9.28
N MET A 216 -14.22 -7.72 9.34
CA MET A 216 -14.42 -6.27 9.48
C MET A 216 -14.77 -5.55 8.18
N THR A 217 -14.45 -6.16 7.03
CA THR A 217 -14.77 -5.64 5.70
C THR A 217 -15.44 -6.73 4.88
N GLU A 218 -16.51 -6.37 4.16
CA GLU A 218 -17.08 -7.22 3.12
C GLU A 218 -16.39 -6.91 1.78
N HIS A 219 -15.77 -7.92 1.19
CA HIS A 219 -15.11 -7.85 -0.12
C HIS A 219 -16.03 -8.44 -1.18
N LEU A 220 -16.58 -7.58 -2.05
CA LEU A 220 -17.52 -7.99 -3.08
C LEU A 220 -16.83 -8.07 -4.43
N TYR A 221 -16.73 -9.30 -4.94
CA TYR A 221 -16.15 -9.58 -6.25
C TYR A 221 -17.07 -10.51 -7.07
N PRO A 222 -17.46 -10.12 -8.31
CA PRO A 222 -17.24 -8.80 -8.89
C PRO A 222 -18.01 -7.72 -8.12
N ALA A 223 -17.48 -6.49 -8.12
CA ALA A 223 -18.13 -5.35 -7.48
C ALA A 223 -19.54 -5.12 -8.07
N PRO A 224 -20.59 -4.94 -7.25
CA PRO A 224 -21.96 -4.65 -7.74
C PRO A 224 -22.10 -3.18 -8.17
N ILE A 225 -21.38 -2.79 -9.21
CA ILE A 225 -21.34 -1.45 -9.84
C ILE A 225 -21.90 -1.53 -11.26
N PRO A 226 -22.35 -0.41 -11.86
CA PRO A 226 -22.66 -0.37 -13.29
C PRO A 226 -21.43 -0.74 -14.14
N ASP A 227 -21.64 -1.45 -15.25
CA ASP A 227 -20.58 -1.94 -16.14
C ASP A 227 -19.65 -0.81 -16.63
N GLU A 228 -20.20 0.37 -16.91
CA GLU A 228 -19.44 1.53 -17.33
C GLU A 228 -18.41 2.00 -16.28
N ILE A 229 -18.72 1.83 -14.99
CA ILE A 229 -17.83 2.14 -13.87
C ILE A 229 -16.79 1.05 -13.72
N ALA A 230 -17.17 -0.22 -13.83
CA ALA A 230 -16.21 -1.33 -13.81
C ALA A 230 -15.17 -1.17 -14.92
N GLN A 231 -15.61 -0.90 -16.15
CA GLN A 231 -14.74 -0.63 -17.29
C GLN A 231 -13.87 0.62 -17.07
N ALA A 232 -14.38 1.65 -16.40
CA ALA A 232 -13.58 2.83 -16.07
C ALA A 232 -12.46 2.50 -15.08
N CYS A 233 -12.76 1.75 -14.01
CA CYS A 233 -11.76 1.29 -13.05
C CYS A 233 -10.67 0.44 -13.71
N GLU A 234 -11.07 -0.53 -14.55
CA GLU A 234 -10.14 -1.39 -15.29
C GLU A 234 -9.25 -0.60 -16.25
N ARG A 235 -9.80 0.39 -16.96
CA ARG A 235 -9.01 1.27 -17.84
C ARG A 235 -8.05 2.18 -17.08
N ILE A 236 -8.44 2.67 -15.90
CA ILE A 236 -7.59 3.56 -15.08
C ILE A 236 -6.45 2.78 -14.42
N ALA A 237 -6.66 1.49 -14.13
CA ALA A 237 -5.65 0.64 -13.52
C ALA A 237 -4.49 0.26 -14.46
N LEU A 238 -4.65 0.42 -15.78
CA LEU A 238 -3.70 0.06 -16.83
C LEU A 238 -2.98 1.28 -17.41
#